data_AF-A0A1A9I851-F1
#
_entry.id   AF-A0A1A9I851-F1
#
_cell.length_a   1.000
_cell.length_b   1.000
_cell.length_c   1.000
_cell.angle_alpha   90.00
_cell.angle_beta   90.00
_cell.angle_gamma   90.00
#
_symmetry.space_group_name_H-M   'P 1'
#
loop_
_entity.id
_entity.type
_entity.pdbx_description
1 polymer ?
#
loop_
_entity_poly.entity_id
_entity_poly.type
_entity_poly.pdbx_seq_one_letter_code
_entity_poly.pdbx_strand_id
1 'polypeptide(L)'
;MTKGTFWSPLRLVLGGSLPGVFTEHGVLMLANVLKSSKAIEVSIKIIDIFVRLREALLGNKKVLLKLEQLDKKLISMEHDVKMHDGAIKTIFELIKEIMDEKLRPRSRNSIGFKTKAAGQ
;
A
#
# COMPACT_ATOMS: atom_id res chain seq x y z
N MET A 1 -42.36 6.80 -66.83
CA MET A 1 -40.96 7.11 -66.50
C MET A 1 -40.94 8.42 -65.73
N THR A 2 -40.28 8.66 -64.60
CA THR A 2 -39.58 7.84 -63.59
C THR A 2 -39.21 8.80 -62.46
N LYS A 3 -39.56 8.43 -61.21
CA LYS A 3 -38.86 8.72 -59.92
C LYS A 3 -38.75 10.22 -59.51
N GLY A 4 -38.92 10.60 -58.26
CA GLY A 4 -38.76 9.83 -57.03
C GLY A 4 -39.24 10.61 -55.81
N THR A 5 -39.69 9.82 -54.86
CA THR A 5 -40.12 10.12 -53.50
C THR A 5 -39.09 10.95 -52.73
N PHE A 6 -39.48 12.19 -52.38
CA PHE A 6 -38.74 13.09 -51.49
C PHE A 6 -38.99 12.69 -50.02
N TRP A 7 -38.18 11.73 -49.56
CA TRP A 7 -37.58 11.66 -48.23
C TRP A 7 -38.39 12.20 -47.02
N SER A 8 -39.08 11.31 -46.30
CA SER A 8 -39.46 11.54 -44.89
C SER A 8 -38.43 10.86 -43.98
N PRO A 9 -37.70 11.59 -43.12
CA PRO A 9 -36.73 10.97 -42.22
C PRO A 9 -37.47 10.43 -40.99
N LEU A 10 -37.76 9.14 -40.98
CA LEU A 10 -38.02 8.43 -39.74
C LEU A 10 -36.67 8.30 -38.99
N ARG A 11 -36.25 9.38 -38.33
CA ARG A 11 -35.07 9.36 -37.46
C ARG A 11 -35.55 9.16 -36.02
N LEU A 12 -35.88 7.93 -35.66
CA LEU A 12 -35.90 7.52 -34.26
C LEU A 12 -34.44 7.52 -33.78
N VAL A 13 -33.98 8.70 -33.36
CA VAL A 13 -32.73 8.87 -32.64
C VAL A 13 -32.95 8.21 -31.28
N LEU A 14 -32.61 6.92 -31.16
CA LEU A 14 -32.26 6.35 -29.86
C LEU A 14 -30.89 6.92 -29.51
N GLY A 15 -30.90 8.20 -29.13
CA GLY A 15 -29.72 8.98 -28.77
C GLY A 15 -29.06 8.36 -27.55
N GLY A 16 -27.73 8.29 -27.59
CA GLY A 16 -26.87 7.78 -26.54
C GLY A 16 -26.97 8.59 -25.25
N SER A 17 -28.04 8.34 -24.50
CA SER A 17 -28.02 8.47 -23.04
C SER A 17 -27.50 7.16 -22.50
N LEU A 18 -26.54 7.20 -21.57
CA LEU A 18 -26.18 6.04 -20.76
C LEU A 18 -27.47 5.57 -20.08
N PRO A 19 -28.06 4.42 -20.47
CA PRO A 19 -29.31 4.01 -19.89
C PRO A 19 -28.99 3.64 -18.44
N GLY A 20 -29.32 4.52 -17.48
CA GLY A 20 -29.27 4.18 -16.05
C GLY A 20 -30.08 2.92 -15.74
N VAL A 21 -30.95 2.56 -16.66
CA VAL A 21 -31.65 1.31 -16.94
C VAL A 21 -30.86 0.02 -16.68
N PHE A 22 -29.53 -0.02 -16.86
CA PHE A 22 -28.71 -1.22 -16.58
C PHE A 22 -27.99 -1.19 -15.22
N THR A 23 -28.26 -0.17 -14.40
CA THR A 23 -27.84 -0.15 -13.00
C THR A 23 -28.90 -0.82 -12.13
N GLU A 24 -28.53 -1.21 -10.91
CA GLU A 24 -29.43 -1.83 -9.93
C GLU A 24 -30.77 -1.08 -9.81
N HIS A 25 -30.72 0.25 -9.75
CA HIS A 25 -31.90 1.10 -9.63
C HIS A 25 -32.67 1.24 -10.95
N GLY A 26 -31.98 1.27 -12.09
CA GLY A 26 -32.66 1.37 -13.40
C GLY A 26 -33.33 0.08 -13.85
N VAL A 27 -32.77 -1.08 -13.50
CA VAL A 27 -33.39 -2.38 -13.76
C VAL A 27 -34.66 -2.53 -12.91
N LEU A 28 -34.62 -2.08 -11.67
CA LEU A 28 -35.79 -2.03 -10.79
C LEU A 28 -36.88 -1.10 -11.34
N MET A 29 -36.52 0.09 -11.82
CA MET A 29 -37.46 1.03 -12.44
C MET A 29 -38.13 0.44 -13.69
N LEU A 30 -37.38 -0.30 -14.53
CA LEU A 30 -37.97 -0.98 -15.68
C LEU A 30 -38.91 -2.12 -15.30
N ALA A 31 -38.57 -2.91 -14.29
CA ALA A 31 -39.43 -4.01 -13.86
C ALA A 31 -40.81 -3.52 -13.39
N ASN A 32 -40.83 -2.36 -12.73
CA ASN A 32 -42.06 -1.69 -12.31
C ASN A 32 -42.92 -1.19 -13.49
N VAL A 33 -42.28 -0.78 -14.59
CA VAL A 33 -42.97 -0.38 -15.82
C VAL A 33 -43.51 -1.60 -16.57
N LEU A 34 -42.72 -2.68 -16.65
CA LEU A 34 -43.05 -3.87 -17.44
C LEU A 34 -44.04 -4.82 -16.76
N LYS A 35 -44.30 -4.69 -15.44
CA LYS A 35 -45.28 -5.42 -14.59
C LYS A 35 -45.47 -6.94 -14.80
N SER A 36 -44.65 -7.57 -15.63
CA SER A 36 -44.69 -8.98 -15.96
C SER A 36 -43.94 -9.77 -14.89
N SER A 37 -44.46 -10.93 -14.51
CA SER A 37 -43.79 -11.88 -13.61
C SER A 37 -42.37 -12.19 -14.06
N LYS A 38 -42.15 -12.27 -15.39
CA LYS A 38 -40.83 -12.51 -15.96
C LYS A 38 -39.87 -11.34 -15.79
N ALA A 39 -40.36 -10.11 -15.93
CA ALA A 39 -39.54 -8.90 -15.76
C ALA A 39 -39.08 -8.74 -14.30
N ILE A 40 -39.97 -9.04 -13.35
CA ILE A 40 -39.66 -9.03 -11.92
C ILE A 40 -38.56 -10.05 -11.59
N GLU A 41 -38.70 -11.30 -12.07
CA GLU A 41 -37.71 -12.35 -11.83
C GLU A 41 -36.31 -11.97 -12.36
N VAL A 42 -36.24 -11.42 -13.57
CA VAL A 42 -34.98 -11.00 -14.19
C VAL A 42 -34.36 -9.83 -13.42
N SER A 43 -35.17 -8.88 -12.93
CA SER A 43 -34.66 -7.74 -12.18
C SER A 43 -33.95 -8.15 -10.88
N ILE A 44 -34.55 -9.07 -10.13
CA ILE A 44 -33.96 -9.61 -8.89
C ILE A 44 -32.63 -10.29 -9.19
N LYS A 45 -32.55 -11.11 -10.26
CA LYS A 45 -31.30 -11.78 -10.64
C LYS A 45 -30.19 -10.80 -11.01
N ILE A 46 -30.51 -9.71 -11.71
CA ILE A 46 -29.53 -8.69 -12.06
C ILE A 46 -29.02 -8.00 -10.79
N ILE A 47 -29.91 -7.62 -9.87
CA ILE A 47 -29.55 -7.01 -8.59
C ILE A 47 -28.61 -7.93 -7.80
N ASP A 48 -28.94 -9.22 -7.67
CA ASP A 48 -28.10 -10.21 -6.99
C ASP A 48 -26.67 -10.29 -7.56
N ILE A 49 -26.54 -10.21 -8.89
CA ILE A 49 -25.24 -10.22 -9.56
C ILE A 49 -24.45 -8.94 -9.21
N PHE A 50 -25.09 -7.78 -9.24
CA PHE A 50 -24.44 -6.51 -8.88
C PHE A 50 -23.99 -6.48 -7.41
N VAL A 51 -24.81 -7.00 -6.50
CA VAL A 51 -24.45 -7.11 -5.08
C VAL A 51 -23.23 -8.00 -4.90
N ARG A 52 -23.24 -9.21 -5.48
CA ARG A 52 -22.11 -10.15 -5.40
C ARG A 52 -20.83 -9.58 -6.03
N LEU A 53 -20.95 -8.87 -7.14
CA LEU A 53 -19.83 -8.17 -7.78
C LEU A 53 -19.23 -7.12 -6.84
N ARG A 54 -20.07 -6.31 -6.20
CA ARG A 54 -19.63 -5.30 -5.24
C ARG A 54 -18.96 -5.93 -4.02
N GLU A 55 -19.53 -7.01 -3.48
CA GLU A 55 -18.94 -7.75 -2.37
C GLU A 55 -17.56 -8.31 -2.73
N ALA A 56 -17.40 -8.90 -3.92
CA ALA A 56 -16.11 -9.38 -4.40
C ALA A 56 -15.09 -8.24 -4.53
N LEU A 57 -15.50 -7.09 -5.06
CA LEU A 57 -14.63 -5.90 -5.16
C LEU A 57 -14.26 -5.31 -3.80
N LEU A 58 -15.20 -5.31 -2.84
CA LEU A 58 -14.96 -4.83 -1.47
C LEU A 58 -14.15 -5.81 -0.62
N GLY A 59 -14.25 -7.12 -0.88
CA GLY A 59 -13.45 -8.15 -0.22
C GLY A 59 -11.95 -7.87 -0.35
N ASN A 60 -11.53 -7.40 -1.52
CA ASN A 60 -10.14 -7.05 -1.78
C ASN A 60 -9.70 -5.76 -1.08
N LYS A 61 -10.60 -4.82 -0.78
CA LYS A 61 -10.22 -3.57 -0.07
C LYS A 61 -9.69 -3.85 1.34
N LYS A 62 -10.28 -4.80 2.07
CA LYS A 62 -9.78 -5.17 3.40
C LYS A 62 -8.38 -5.78 3.33
N VAL A 63 -8.11 -6.56 2.29
CA VAL A 63 -6.78 -7.15 2.05
C VAL A 63 -5.78 -6.06 1.68
N LEU A 64 -6.13 -5.15 0.76
CA LEU A 64 -5.28 -4.01 0.38
C LEU A 64 -4.95 -3.11 1.56
N LEU A 65 -5.91 -2.79 2.42
CA LEU A 65 -5.67 -2.00 3.63
C LEU A 65 -4.73 -2.70 4.61
N LYS A 66 -4.88 -4.02 4.78
CA LYS A 66 -3.96 -4.80 5.61
C LYS A 66 -2.55 -4.83 5.02
N LEU A 67 -2.41 -4.94 3.71
CA LEU A 67 -1.11 -4.88 3.03
C LEU A 67 -0.45 -3.51 3.25
N GLU A 68 -1.18 -2.42 3.09
CA GLU A 68 -0.66 -1.07 3.32
C GLU A 68 -0.20 -0.87 4.79
N GLN A 69 -0.93 -1.43 5.75
CA GLN A 69 -0.53 -1.43 7.16
C GLN A 69 0.74 -2.25 7.41
N LEU A 70 0.89 -3.41 6.75
CA LEU A 70 2.09 -4.24 6.85
C LEU A 70 3.30 -3.53 6.25
N ASP A 71 3.15 -2.91 5.07
CA ASP A 71 4.22 -2.15 4.42
C ASP A 71 4.72 -1.01 5.32
N LYS A 72 3.79 -0.24 5.92
CA LYS A 72 4.13 0.83 6.88
C LYS A 72 4.91 0.29 8.08
N LYS A 73 4.50 -0.87 8.62
CA LYS A 73 5.19 -1.49 9.74
C LYS A 73 6.60 -1.96 9.37
N LEU A 74 6.78 -2.53 8.18
CA LEU A 74 8.10 -2.95 7.69
C LEU A 74 9.04 -1.75 7.51
N ILE A 75 8.55 -0.65 6.94
CA ILE A 75 9.35 0.58 6.79
C ILE A 75 9.80 1.11 8.16
N SER A 76 8.90 1.11 9.16
CA SER A 76 9.28 1.53 10.52
C SER A 76 10.33 0.60 11.15
N MET A 77 10.20 -0.72 10.97
CA MET A 77 11.18 -1.68 11.48
C MET A 77 12.54 -1.52 10.80
N GLU A 78 12.58 -1.27 9.49
CA GLU A 78 13.83 -1.01 8.77
C GLU A 78 14.52 0.25 9.31
N HIS A 79 13.75 1.28 9.63
CA HIS A 79 14.28 2.50 10.24
C HIS A 79 14.90 2.26 11.62
N ASP A 80 14.19 1.53 12.49
CA ASP A 80 14.66 1.21 13.84
C ASP A 80 15.94 0.37 13.78
N VAL A 81 16.00 -0.64 12.92
CA VAL A 81 17.19 -1.49 12.74
C VAL A 81 18.39 -0.67 12.27
N LYS A 82 18.21 0.25 11.30
CA LYS A 82 19.30 1.13 10.85
C LYS A 82 19.81 2.04 11.96
N MET A 83 18.93 2.55 12.82
CA MET A 83 19.33 3.35 13.98
C MET A 83 20.13 2.53 14.99
N HIS A 84 19.69 1.29 15.24
CA HIS A 84 20.40 0.37 16.13
C HIS A 84 21.79 -0.01 15.59
N ASP A 85 21.95 -0.23 14.28
CA ASP A 85 23.24 -0.53 13.67
C ASP A 85 24.28 0.57 13.92
N GLY A 86 23.87 1.85 13.79
CA GLY A 86 24.75 2.99 14.09
C GLY A 86 25.17 3.04 15.56
N ALA A 87 24.22 2.80 16.47
CA ALA A 87 24.49 2.75 17.90
C ALA A 87 25.46 1.59 18.26
N ILE A 88 25.24 0.41 17.68
CA ILE A 88 26.10 -0.77 17.89
C ILE A 88 27.52 -0.50 17.39
N LYS A 89 27.67 0.11 16.20
CA LYS A 89 28.98 0.48 15.65
C LYS A 89 29.73 1.43 16.59
N THR A 90 29.03 2.43 17.12
CA THR A 90 29.60 3.41 18.05
C THR A 90 30.08 2.72 19.34
N ILE A 91 29.25 1.85 19.94
CA ILE A 91 29.64 1.08 21.13
C ILE A 91 30.90 0.24 20.86
N PHE A 92 30.98 -0.39 19.69
CA PHE A 92 32.12 -1.22 19.32
C PHE A 92 33.41 -0.40 19.14
N GLU A 93 33.31 0.80 18.56
CA GLU A 93 34.43 1.75 18.45
C GLU A 93 34.93 2.18 19.83
N LEU A 94 34.03 2.52 20.77
CA LEU A 94 34.39 2.86 22.15
C LEU A 94 35.09 1.69 22.87
N ILE A 95 34.59 0.46 22.72
CA ILE A 95 35.21 -0.72 23.33
C ILE A 95 36.62 -0.94 22.78
N LYS A 96 36.82 -0.76 21.46
CA LYS A 96 38.15 -0.85 20.82
C LYS A 96 39.13 0.19 21.37
N GLU A 97 38.70 1.44 21.50
CA GLU A 97 39.54 2.51 22.03
C GLU A 97 40.02 2.18 23.46
N ILE A 98 39.11 1.70 24.32
CA ILE A 98 39.43 1.29 25.69
C ILE A 98 40.40 0.10 25.71
N MET A 99 40.25 -0.86 24.80
CA MET A 99 41.18 -2.00 24.69
C MET A 99 42.58 -1.56 24.24
N ASP A 100 42.66 -0.68 23.24
CA ASP A 100 43.94 -0.17 22.72
C ASP A 100 44.66 0.72 23.75
N GLU A 101 43.93 1.50 24.55
CA GLU A 101 44.53 2.30 25.63
C GLU A 101 45.20 1.42 26.70
N LYS A 102 44.60 0.28 27.06
CA LYS A 102 45.16 -0.65 28.05
C LYS A 102 46.45 -1.35 27.58
N LEU A 103 46.69 -1.41 26.28
CA LEU A 103 47.87 -2.08 25.69
C LEU A 103 49.08 -1.13 25.52
N ARG A 104 48.90 0.18 25.71
CA ARG A 104 50.03 1.13 25.62
C ARG A 104 50.94 0.95 26.85
N PRO A 105 52.26 0.71 26.67
CA PRO A 105 53.18 0.67 27.79
C PRO A 105 53.19 2.04 28.44
N ARG A 106 52.63 2.16 29.66
CA ARG A 106 52.78 3.38 30.45
C ARG A 106 54.27 3.62 30.62
N SER A 107 54.77 4.74 30.08
CA SER A 107 56.09 5.26 30.43
C SER A 107 56.09 5.50 31.94
N ARG A 108 56.58 4.51 32.69
CA ARG A 108 56.76 4.65 34.14
C ARG A 108 58.04 5.45 34.29
N ASN A 109 57.94 6.66 34.82
CA ASN A 109 59.10 7.35 35.38
C ASN A 109 59.78 6.38 36.35
N SER A 110 61.08 6.14 36.20
CA SER A 110 61.81 5.22 37.07
C SER A 110 61.74 5.74 38.51
N ILE A 111 60.93 5.11 39.36
CA ILE A 111 60.88 5.43 40.78
C ILE A 111 61.99 4.62 41.44
N GLY A 112 63.16 5.23 41.57
CA GLY A 112 64.32 4.62 42.20
C GLY A 112 65.45 5.64 42.40
N PHE A 113 66.20 5.50 43.49
CA PHE A 113 67.34 6.35 43.78
C PHE A 113 68.46 6.09 42.78
N LYS A 114 68.84 7.12 42.01
CA LYS A 114 70.04 7.06 41.18
C LYS A 114 71.25 7.18 42.10
N THR A 115 71.90 6.06 42.42
CA THR A 115 73.18 6.07 43.10
C THR A 115 74.22 6.65 42.15
N LYS A 116 74.68 7.86 42.43
CA LYS A 116 75.81 8.48 41.73
C LYS A 116 77.07 7.72 42.18
N ALA A 117 77.60 6.85 41.33
CA ALA A 117 78.86 6.15 41.61
C ALA A 117 79.94 7.20 41.89
N ALA A 118 80.48 7.19 43.11
CA ALA A 118 81.67 7.94 43.46
C ALA A 118 82.85 7.29 42.74
N GLY A 119 83.52 8.07 41.89
CA GLY A 119 84.73 7.62 41.21
C GLY A 119 85.89 7.47 42.17
N GLN A 120 86.63 6.37 41.99
CA GLN A 120 88.08 6.27 42.16
C GLN A 120 88.60 5.36 41.05
#